data_AF-A0A8T5Q435-F1
#
_entry.id   AF-A0A8T5Q435-F1
#
_cell.length_a   1.000
_cell.length_b   1.000
_cell.length_c   1.000
_cell.angle_alpha   90.00
_cell.angle_beta   90.00
_cell.angle_gamma   90.00
#
_symmetry.space_group_name_H-M   'P 1'
#
loop_
_entity.id
_entity.type
_entity.pdbx_description
1 polymer ?
#
loop_
_entity_poly.entity_id
_entity_poly.type
_entity_poly.pdbx_seq_one_letter_code
_entity_poly.pdbx_strand_id
1 'polypeptide(L)' 'MVKGRCMKCQKQVEIKDGKEVVMKNKMKAMKGVCPKCGTKVFRILGKA' A
#
# COMPACT_ATOMS: atom_id res chain seq x y z
N MET A 1 2.64 2.47 12.17
CA MET A 1 1.86 1.46 11.41
C MET A 1 1.23 2.13 10.20
N VAL A 2 1.62 1.75 8.98
CA VAL A 2 1.07 2.36 7.75
C VAL A 2 -0.24 1.68 7.39
N LYS A 3 -1.34 2.44 7.47
CA LYS A 3 -2.68 1.95 7.11
C LYS A 3 -2.91 2.14 5.61
N GLY A 4 -3.20 1.08 4.88
CA GLY A 4 -3.57 1.11 3.46
C GLY A 4 -5.05 0.82 3.29
N ARG A 5 -5.63 1.21 2.16
CA ARG A 5 -6.97 0.76 1.79
C ARG A 5 -6.83 -0.49 0.94
N CYS A 6 -7.35 -1.61 1.40
CA CYS A 6 -7.39 -2.81 0.58
C CYS A 6 -8.58 -2.70 -0.38
N MET A 7 -8.34 -2.69 -1.70
CA MET A 7 -9.41 -2.65 -2.70
C MET A 7 -10.37 -3.85 -2.58
N LYS A 8 -9.85 -5.05 -2.26
CA LYS A 8 -10.66 -6.26 -2.12
C LYS A 8 -11.55 -6.26 -0.87
N CYS A 9 -11.06 -5.76 0.26
CA CYS A 9 -11.83 -5.67 1.50
C CYS A 9 -12.60 -4.36 1.63
N GLN A 10 -12.34 -3.38 0.75
CA GLN A 10 -12.79 -1.98 0.78
C GLN A 10 -12.59 -1.22 2.10
N LYS A 11 -11.93 -1.85 3.07
CA LYS A 11 -11.65 -1.36 4.41
C LYS A 11 -10.21 -0.86 4.50
N GLN A 12 -9.98 0.02 5.48
CA GLN A 12 -8.62 0.32 5.91
C GLN A 12 -8.04 -0.90 6.64
N VAL A 13 -6.87 -1.31 6.21
CA VAL A 13 -6.10 -2.43 6.77
C VAL A 13 -4.69 -1.96 7.01
N GLU A 14 -3.99 -2.59 7.95
CA GLU A 14 -2.56 -2.34 8.12
C GLU A 14 -1.80 -3.01 6.98
N ILE A 15 -0.86 -2.28 6.39
CA ILE A 15 0.01 -2.83 5.36
C ILE A 15 1.10 -3.65 6.07
N LYS A 16 1.04 -4.98 5.92
CA LYS A 16 2.16 -5.86 6.28
C LYS A 16 3.23 -5.80 5.19
N ASP A 17 4.50 -5.92 5.57
CA ASP A 17 5.63 -5.92 4.63
C ASP A 17 5.65 -4.70 3.70
N GLY A 18 5.33 -3.53 4.25
CA GLY A 18 5.31 -2.27 3.51
C GLY A 18 6.71 -1.85 3.08
N LYS A 19 6.95 -1.87 1.77
CA LYS A 19 8.16 -1.37 1.12
C LYS A 19 7.83 -0.13 0.31
N GLU A 20 8.65 0.90 0.42
CA GLU A 20 8.55 2.07 -0.43
C GLU A 20 9.09 1.76 -1.82
N VAL A 21 8.30 2.10 -2.83
CA VAL A 21 8.64 1.96 -4.24
C VAL A 21 8.38 3.29 -4.95
N VAL A 22 9.34 3.73 -5.74
CA VAL A 22 9.18 4.88 -6.61
C VAL A 22 8.62 4.37 -7.93
N MET A 23 7.40 4.79 -8.27
CA MET A 23 6.80 4.49 -9.57
C MET A 23 7.50 5.27 -10.68
N LYS A 24 7.42 4.77 -11.92
CA LYS A 24 7.98 5.42 -13.12
C LYS A 24 7.52 6.88 -13.30
N ASN A 25 6.37 7.24 -12.73
CA ASN A 25 5.81 8.59 -12.78
C ASN A 25 6.36 9.55 -11.70
N LYS A 26 7.53 9.27 -11.11
CA LYS A 26 8.14 10.02 -9.98
C LYS A 26 7.24 10.12 -8.73
N MET A 27 6.28 9.21 -8.59
CA MET A 27 5.41 9.13 -7.42
C MET A 27 5.92 8.08 -6.45
N LYS A 28 6.04 8.43 -5.18
CA LYS A 28 6.37 7.49 -4.10
C LYS A 28 5.09 6.75 -3.72
N ALA A 29 5.17 5.42 -3.68
CA ALA A 29 4.10 4.57 -3.21
C ALA A 29 4.65 3.53 -2.24
N MET A 30 3.92 3.25 -1.17
CA MET A 30 4.21 2.17 -0.25
C MET A 30 3.44 0.93 -0.69
N LYS A 31 4.16 -0.12 -1.08
CA LYS A 31 3.63 -1.41 -1.48
C LYS A 31 3.78 -2.38 -0.33
N GLY A 32 2.71 -3.08 0.05
CA GLY A 32 2.81 -4.23 0.93
C GLY A 32 1.63 -5.17 0.74
N VAL A 33 1.23 -5.86 1.81
CA VAL A 33 0.27 -6.97 1.77
C VAL A 33 -0.85 -6.75 2.78
N CYS A 34 -2.08 -7.06 2.39
CA CYS A 34 -3.24 -7.06 3.27
C CYS A 34 -3.19 -8.29 4.19
N PRO A 35 -3.17 -8.13 5.53
CA PRO A 35 -3.17 -9.27 6.46
C PRO A 35 -4.50 -10.04 6.46
N LYS A 36 -5.59 -9.47 5.93
CA LYS A 36 -6.92 -10.12 5.92
C LYS A 36 -7.16 -11.00 4.71
N CYS A 37 -6.66 -10.61 3.53
CA CYS A 37 -6.97 -11.30 2.28
C CYS A 37 -5.74 -11.67 1.45
N GLY A 38 -4.53 -11.34 1.92
CA GLY A 38 -3.27 -11.64 1.22
C GLY A 38 -3.04 -10.80 -0.04
N THR A 39 -3.97 -9.95 -0.44
CA THR A 39 -3.82 -9.13 -1.65
C THR A 39 -2.75 -8.06 -1.44
N LYS A 40 -2.02 -7.73 -2.51
CA LYS A 40 -1.07 -6.60 -2.52
C LYS A 40 -1.83 -5.29 -2.34
N VAL A 41 -1.42 -4.50 -1.35
CA VAL A 41 -1.98 -3.17 -1.05
C VAL A 41 -0.93 -2.14 -1.41
N PHE A 42 -1.38 -1.05 -2.03
CA PHE A 42 -0.53 0.08 -2.37
C PHE A 42 -1.12 1.33 -1.73
N ARG A 43 -0.27 2.13 -1.08
CA ARG A 43 -0.61 3.46 -0.57
C ARG A 43 0.27 4.47 -1.28
N ILE A 44 -0.32 5.36 -2.05
CA ILE A 44 0.43 6.46 -2.68
C ILE A 44 0.80 7.45 -1.57
N LEU A 45 2.09 7.74 -1.42
CA LEU A 45 2.62 8.67 -0.44
C LEU A 45 2.65 10.11 -0.97
N GLY A 46 2.74 10.28 -2.29
CA GLY A 46 2.74 11.58 -2.96
C GLY A 46 3.82 11.68 -4.03
N LYS A 47 3.99 12.87 -4.60
CA LYS A 47 5.14 13.17 -5.47
C LYS A 47 6.42 13.13 -4.64
N ALA A 48 7.48 12.59 -5.25
CA ALA A 48 8.79 12.48 -4.62
C ALA A 48 9.36 13.84 -4.22
#